data_AF-A0A925JCU6-F1
#
_entry.id   AF-A0A925JCU6-F1
#
_cell.length_a   1.000
_cell.length_b   1.000
_cell.length_c   1.000
_cell.angle_alpha   90.00
_cell.angle_beta   90.00
_cell.angle_gamma   90.00
#
_symmetry.space_group_name_H-M   'P 1'
#
loop_
_entity.id
_entity.type
_entity.pdbx_description
1 polymer ?
#
loop_
_entity_poly.entity_id
_entity_poly.type
_entity_poly.pdbx_seq_one_letter_code
_entity_poly.pdbx_strand_id
1 'polypeptide(L)' 'MNGLKVYINPETANAFNGGRVFYSRREGGPYYRWRYEEGLGQWIFSRARPSEFAPKALCLANWKDVPTALQVRLDEHYME' A
#
# COMPACT_ATOMS: atom_id res chain seq x y z
N MET A 1 -1.87 5.20 16.01
CA MET A 1 -1.35 4.30 14.97
C MET A 1 0.07 3.86 15.28
N ASN A 2 0.29 2.90 16.18
CA ASN A 2 1.64 2.41 16.46
C ASN A 2 1.96 1.20 15.58
N GLY A 3 3.07 1.26 14.84
CA GLY A 3 3.61 0.12 14.09
C GLY A 3 3.07 -0.08 12.66
N LEU A 4 2.24 0.82 12.12
CA LEU A 4 1.86 0.80 10.71
C LEU A 4 3.02 1.31 9.84
N LYS A 5 3.46 0.49 8.88
CA LYS A 5 4.46 0.86 7.87
C LYS A 5 3.82 0.81 6.50
N VAL A 6 4.07 1.83 5.69
CA VAL A 6 3.67 1.90 4.28
C VAL A 6 4.90 1.75 3.43
N TYR A 7 4.76 1.05 2.31
CA TYR A 7 5.83 0.73 1.39
C TYR A 7 5.39 0.98 -0.05
N ILE A 8 6.38 1.17 -0.90
CA ILE A 8 6.24 1.20 -2.35
C ILE A 8 7.15 0.15 -2.96
N ASN A 9 6.75 -0.40 -4.09
CA ASN A 9 7.64 -1.24 -4.88
C ASN A 9 8.09 -0.42 -6.12
N PRO A 10 9.37 0.03 -6.16
CA PRO A 10 9.88 0.85 -7.24
C PRO A 10 9.87 0.13 -8.59
N GLU A 11 10.00 -1.21 -8.61
CA GLU A 11 9.94 -1.99 -9.85
C GLU A 11 8.53 -1.96 -10.45
N THR A 12 7.50 -2.06 -9.60
CA THR A 12 6.11 -1.99 -10.07
C THR A 12 5.63 -0.57 -10.36
N ALA A 13 6.25 0.44 -9.74
CA ALA A 13 5.94 1.85 -10.00
C ALA A 13 6.19 2.24 -11.46
N ASN A 14 7.17 1.60 -12.10
CA ASN A 14 7.49 1.80 -13.52
C ASN A 14 6.67 0.90 -14.46
N ALA A 15 6.19 -0.26 -13.98
CA ALA A 15 5.49 -1.24 -14.80
C ALA A 15 3.97 -1.01 -14.88
N PHE A 16 3.37 -0.43 -13.85
CA PHE A 16 1.95 -0.06 -13.88
C PHE A 16 1.81 1.34 -14.46
N ASN A 17 1.45 1.39 -15.73
CA ASN A 17 1.10 2.56 -16.56
C ASN A 17 0.29 3.65 -15.80
N GLY A 18 0.95 4.43 -14.93
CA GLY A 18 0.36 5.49 -14.10
C GLY A 18 -0.30 5.05 -12.77
N GLY A 19 -0.51 3.76 -12.53
CA GLY A 19 -1.21 3.27 -11.33
C GLY A 19 -0.32 3.20 -10.09
N ARG A 20 -0.41 4.19 -9.19
CA ARG A 20 0.33 4.15 -7.91
C ARG A 20 -0.15 2.96 -7.05
N VAL A 21 0.75 2.02 -6.78
CA VAL A 21 0.53 0.89 -5.86
C VAL A 21 1.30 1.14 -4.58
N PHE A 22 0.62 0.99 -3.45
CA PHE A 22 1.22 1.04 -2.13
C PHE A 22 1.01 -0.28 -1.41
N TYR A 23 1.84 -0.55 -0.42
CA TYR A 23 1.71 -1.71 0.46
C TYR A 23 1.68 -1.23 1.90
N SER A 24 0.90 -1.87 2.75
CA SER A 24 0.87 -1.56 4.17
C SER A 24 1.02 -2.83 5.01
N ARG A 25 1.62 -2.67 6.19
CA ARG A 25 1.77 -3.76 7.16
C ARG A 25 1.86 -3.19 8.57
N ARG A 26 1.16 -3.82 9.51
CA ARG A 26 1.43 -3.67 10.94
C ARG A 26 2.57 -4.60 11.36
N GLU A 27 3.30 -4.23 12.41
CA GLU A 27 4.30 -5.10 13.01
C GLU A 27 3.72 -6.51 13.28
N GLY A 28 4.41 -7.56 12.82
CA GLY A 28 3.94 -8.95 12.92
C GLY A 28 2.76 -9.33 12.00
N GLY A 29 2.03 -8.36 11.44
CA GLY A 29 0.85 -8.59 10.60
C GLY A 29 1.14 -8.93 9.13
N PRO A 30 0.11 -9.29 8.35
CA PRO A 30 0.25 -9.52 6.92
C PRO A 30 0.45 -8.21 6.15
N TYR A 31 0.94 -8.34 4.91
CA TYR A 31 0.97 -7.24 3.96
C TYR A 31 -0.37 -7.09 3.27
N TYR A 32 -0.78 -5.85 3.08
CA TYR A 32 -1.91 -5.46 2.24
C TYR A 32 -1.39 -4.63 1.07
N ARG A 33 -1.96 -4.85 -0.10
CA ARG A 33 -1.69 -4.09 -1.31
C ARG A 33 -2.85 -3.14 -1.56
N TRP A 34 -2.50 -1.89 -1.79
CA TRP A 34 -3.40 -0.79 -2.12
C TRP A 34 -3.18 -0.38 -3.57
N ARG A 35 -4.26 -0.33 -4.34
CA ARG A 35 -4.25 0.14 -5.73
C ARG A 35 -5.32 1.19 -5.89
N TYR A 36 -4.99 2.26 -6.60
CA TYR A 36 -5.99 3.22 -7.04
C TYR A 36 -6.72 2.65 -8.26
N GLU A 37 -8.04 2.54 -8.17
CA GLU A 37 -8.87 2.12 -9.28
C GLU A 37 -9.52 3.36 -9.92
N GLU A 38 -9.00 3.78 -11.07
CA GLU A 38 -9.45 5.02 -11.75
C GLU A 38 -10.94 4.97 -12.12
N GLY A 39 -11.46 3.78 -12.48
CA GLY A 39 -12.87 3.60 -12.81
C GLY A 39 -13.83 3.83 -11.64
N LEU A 40 -13.35 3.68 -10.39
CA LEU A 40 -14.13 3.94 -9.17
C LEU A 40 -13.67 5.19 -8.42
N GLY A 41 -12.59 5.84 -8.86
CA GLY A 41 -12.00 6.99 -8.20
C GLY A 41 -11.51 6.73 -6.77
N GLN A 42 -11.28 5.47 -6.38
CA GLN A 42 -11.00 5.10 -4.98
C GLN A 42 -9.83 4.13 -4.82
N TRP A 43 -9.31 4.05 -3.60
CA TRP A 43 -8.31 3.08 -3.21
C TRP A 43 -8.99 1.77 -2.78
N ILE A 44 -8.63 0.70 -3.47
CA ILE A 44 -9.01 -0.67 -3.13
C ILE A 44 -7.82 -1.38 -2.46
N PHE A 45 -8.12 -2.28 -1.53
CA PHE A 45 -7.11 -3.09 -0.87
C PHE A 45 -7.35 -4.58 -1.07
N SER A 46 -6.25 -5.33 -1.04
CA SER A 46 -6.27 -6.80 -1.04
C SER A 46 -5.14 -7.31 -0.15
N ARG A 47 -5.35 -8.46 0.49
CA ARG A 47 -4.28 -9.11 1.26
C ARG A 47 -3.25 -9.66 0.29
N ALA A 48 -2.01 -9.19 0.40
CA ALA A 48 -0.93 -9.62 -0.48
C ALA A 48 -0.32 -10.92 0.05
N ARG A 49 -0.18 -11.94 -0.81
CA ARG A 49 0.51 -13.18 -0.42
C ARG A 49 2.02 -13.00 -0.62
N PRO A 50 2.87 -13.57 0.26
CA PRO A 50 4.32 -13.47 0.14
C PRO A 50 4.88 -14.01 -1.19
N SER A 51 4.15 -14.91 -1.86
CA SER A 51 4.53 -15.45 -3.17
C SER A 51 4.23 -14.51 -4.34
N GLU A 52 3.41 -13.48 -4.13
CA GLU A 52 2.95 -12.55 -5.17
C GLU A 52 3.82 -11.29 -5.28
N PHE A 53 4.70 -11.05 -4.31
CA PHE A 53 5.61 -9.91 -4.32
C PHE A 53 6.86 -10.22 -3.48
N ALA A 54 8.02 -9.68 -3.87
CA ALA A 54 9.23 -9.79 -3.09
C ALA A 54 9.24 -8.74 -1.96
N PRO A 55 9.07 -9.11 -0.67
CA PRO A 55 9.02 -8.11 0.41
C PRO A 55 10.34 -7.35 0.56
N LYS A 56 11.45 -7.96 0.12
CA LYS A 56 12.79 -7.34 0.11
C LYS A 56 12.92 -6.22 -0.94
N ALA A 57 12.07 -6.22 -1.97
CA ALA A 57 12.04 -5.15 -2.97
C ALA A 57 11.18 -3.95 -2.54
N LEU A 58 10.49 -4.04 -1.40
CA LEU A 58 9.67 -2.96 -0.87
C LEU A 58 10.54 -1.90 -0.19
N CYS A 59 10.45 -0.67 -0.67
CA CYS A 59 11.02 0.50 -0.02
C CYS A 59 10.00 1.11 0.93
N LEU A 60 10.45 1.56 2.11
CA LEU A 60 9.58 2.28 3.03
C LEU A 60 9.14 3.60 2.37
N ALA A 61 7.84 3.82 2.31
CA ALA A 61 7.28 5.08 1.83
C ALA A 61 7.28 6.10 2.97
N ASN A 62 7.64 7.35 2.66
CA ASN A 62 7.40 8.42 3.61
C ASN A 62 5.89 8.66 3.69
N TRP A 63 5.34 8.75 4.89
CA TRP A 63 3.92 9.00 5.10
C TRP A 63 3.43 10.27 4.38
N LYS A 64 4.30 11.29 4.25
CA LYS A 64 3.99 12.53 3.53
C LYS A 64 3.79 12.36 2.02
N ASP A 65 4.39 11.32 1.42
CA ASP A 65 4.27 10.99 0.00
C ASP A 65 3.06 10.08 -0.29
N VAL A 66 2.41 9.56 0.76
CA VAL A 66 1.19 8.76 0.64
C VAL A 66 0.01 9.71 0.34
N PRO A 67 -0.79 9.47 -0.72
CA PRO A 67 -1.94 10.30 -1.03
C PRO A 67 -2.91 10.40 0.14
N THR A 68 -3.44 11.60 0.41
CA THR A 68 -4.38 11.83 1.53
C THR A 68 -5.57 10.88 1.51
N ALA A 69 -6.14 10.62 0.33
CA ALA A 69 -7.23 9.66 0.18
C ALA A 69 -6.84 8.24 0.61
N LEU A 70 -5.59 7.82 0.40
CA LEU A 70 -5.09 6.54 0.87
C LEU A 70 -4.81 6.55 2.38
N GLN A 71 -4.29 7.66 2.92
CA GLN A 71 -4.08 7.79 4.36
C GLN A 71 -5.40 7.60 5.15
N VAL A 72 -6.50 8.18 4.67
CA VAL A 72 -7.84 7.99 5.26
C VAL A 72 -8.24 6.52 5.22
N ARG A 73 -8.07 5.84 4.07
CA ARG A 73 -8.42 4.41 3.93
C ARG A 73 -7.57 3.50 4.80
N LEU A 74 -6.30 3.84 4.98
CA LEU A 74 -5.40 3.15 5.90
C LEU A 74 -5.84 3.34 7.35
N ASP A 75 -6.27 4.55 7.72
CA ASP A 75 -6.83 4.80 9.05
C ASP A 75 -8.08 3.96 9.29
N GLU A 76 -9.06 4.02 8.39
CA GLU A 76 -10.28 3.21 8.46
C GLU A 76 -9.97 1.70 8.60
N HIS A 77 -9.11 1.17 7.73
CA HIS A 77 -8.80 -0.26 7.70
C HIS A 77 -8.09 -0.78 8.97
N TYR A 78 -7.36 0.09 9.67
CA TYR A 78 -6.57 -0.30 10.84
C TYR A 78 -7.13 0.26 12.16
N MET A 79 -8.14 1.13 12.13
CA MET A 79 -8.81 1.61 13.35
C MET A 79 -9.82 0.59 13.89
N GLU A 80 -10.33 -0.30 13.02
CA GLU A 80 -10.98 -1.56 13.40
C GLU A 80 -10.01 -2.54 14.09
#